data_AF-A0A2V6TTS2-F1
#
_entry.id   AF-A0A2V6TTS2-F1
#
_cell.length_a   1.000
_cell.length_b   1.000
_cell.length_c   1.000
_cell.angle_alpha   90.00
_cell.angle_beta   90.00
_cell.angle_gamma   90.00
#
_symmetry.space_group_name_H-M   'P 1'
#
loop_
_entity.id
_entity.type
_entity.pdbx_description
1 polymer ?
#
loop_
_entity_poly.entity_id
_entity_poly.type
_entity_poly.pdbx_seq_one_letter_code
_entity_poly.pdbx_strand_id
1 'polypeptide(L)' 'FGDNLPLVLAAYNAGEVAVIKHRGVPPYRETRAYVKRIMKKLDRAA' A
#
# COMPACT_ATOMS: atom_id res chain seq x y z
N PHE A 1 -6.74 -7.65 -4.04
CA PHE A 1 -6.76 -7.32 -2.60
C PHE A 1 -8.12 -6.77 -2.13
N GLY A 2 -9.25 -7.09 -2.79
CA GLY A 2 -10.57 -6.53 -2.45
C GLY A 2 -10.58 -5.00 -2.37
N ASP A 3 -11.47 -4.45 -1.55
CA ASP A 3 -11.57 -3.00 -1.25
C ASP A 3 -10.52 -2.51 -0.23
N ASN A 4 -9.46 -3.29 0.03
CA ASN A 4 -8.38 -2.88 0.91
C ASN A 4 -7.36 -2.02 0.14
N LEU A 5 -7.68 -0.74 0.01
CA LEU A 5 -6.87 0.24 -0.71
C LEU A 5 -5.39 0.29 -0.28
N PRO A 6 -5.02 0.22 1.02
CA PRO A 6 -3.62 0.10 1.43
C PRO A 6 -2.87 -1.08 0.81
N LEU A 7 -3.51 -2.25 0.68
CA LEU A 7 -2.88 -3.43 0.09
C LEU A 7 -2.76 -3.32 -1.43
N VAL A 8 -3.74 -2.72 -2.10
CA VAL A 8 -3.67 -2.41 -3.54
C VAL A 8 -2.50 -1.47 -3.83
N LEU A 9 -2.37 -0.38 -3.05
CA LEU A 9 -1.27 0.58 -3.18
C LEU A 9 0.10 -0.06 -2.89
N ALA A 10 0.17 -0.95 -1.90
CA ALA A 10 1.38 -1.68 -1.59
C ALA A 10 1.79 -2.62 -2.73
N ALA A 11 0.83 -3.35 -3.32
CA ALA A 11 1.10 -4.25 -4.44
C ALA A 11 1.51 -3.51 -5.72
N TYR A 12 0.94 -2.33 -5.96
CA TYR A 12 1.36 -1.47 -7.07
C TYR A 12 2.83 -1.04 -6.96
N ASN A 13 3.29 -0.70 -5.74
CA ASN A 13 4.68 -0.25 -5.53
C ASN A 13 5.69 -1.40 -5.36
N ALA A 14 5.32 -2.48 -4.66
CA ALA A 14 6.24 -3.55 -4.24
C ALA A 14 6.00 -4.91 -4.92
N GLY A 15 4.97 -5.01 -5.77
CA GLY A 15 4.51 -6.26 -6.35
C GLY A 15 3.60 -7.07 -5.42
N GLU A 16 2.63 -7.78 -6.00
CA GLU A 16 1.65 -8.59 -5.26
C GLU A 16 2.30 -9.72 -4.45
N VAL A 17 3.37 -10.33 -4.98
CA VAL A 17 4.10 -11.41 -4.31
C VAL A 17 4.69 -10.94 -2.98
N ALA A 18 5.19 -9.70 -2.91
CA ALA A 18 5.72 -9.15 -1.68
C ALA A 18 4.61 -8.95 -0.64
N VAL A 19 3.43 -8.49 -1.06
CA VAL A 19 2.26 -8.30 -0.18
C VAL A 19 1.75 -9.64 0.35
N ILE A 20 1.66 -10.66 -0.51
CA ILE A 20 1.26 -12.02 -0.14
C ILE A 20 2.26 -12.63 0.87
N LYS A 21 3.56 -12.55 0.58
CA LYS A 21 4.63 -13.08 1.45
C LYS A 21 4.60 -12.44 2.84
N HIS A 22 4.33 -11.14 2.93
CA HIS A 22 4.29 -10.42 4.20
C HIS A 22 2.89 -10.36 4.83
N ARG A 23 1.87 -10.93 4.18
CA ARG A 23 0.46 -10.89 4.61
C ARG A 23 -0.02 -9.47 4.93
N GLY A 24 0.46 -8.48 4.18
CA GLY A 24 0.25 -7.07 4.48
C GLY A 24 1.18 -6.15 3.69
N VAL A 25 1.22 -4.87 4.08
CA VAL A 25 2.17 -3.91 3.50
C VAL A 25 3.60 -4.36 3.86
N PRO A 26 4.46 -4.65 2.88
CA PRO A 26 5.80 -5.17 3.16
C PRO A 26 6.64 -4.12 3.90
N PRO A 27 7.65 -4.54 4.69
CA PRO A 27 8.43 -3.65 5.52
C PRO A 27 9.48 -2.84 4.75
N TYR A 28 9.18 -2.48 3.51
CA TYR A 28 9.99 -1.63 2.67
C TYR A 28 9.68 -0.17 2.98
N ARG A 29 10.73 0.62 3.23
CA ARG A 29 10.59 2.04 3.60
C ARG A 29 9.82 2.81 2.51
N GLU A 30 10.15 2.56 1.25
CA GLU A 30 9.49 3.19 0.11
C GLU A 30 7.99 2.85 0.05
N THR A 31 7.64 1.57 0.15
CA THR A 31 6.25 1.12 0.06
C THR A 31 5.38 1.70 1.17
N ARG A 32 5.85 1.69 2.42
CA ARG A 32 5.12 2.32 3.53
C ARG A 32 4.95 3.83 3.33
N ALA A 33 5.99 4.51 2.85
CA ALA A 33 5.92 5.94 2.56
C ALA A 33 4.96 6.25 1.40
N TYR A 34 4.97 5.42 0.35
CA TYR A 34 4.07 5.51 -0.79
C TYR A 34 2.62 5.37 -0.37
N VAL A 35 2.28 4.29 0.35
CA VAL A 35 0.93 4.04 0.88
C VAL A 35 0.47 5.22 1.75
N LYS A 36 1.29 5.63 2.73
CA LYS A 36 0.98 6.75 3.63
C LYS A 36 0.70 8.05 2.87
N ARG A 37 1.49 8.34 1.82
CA ARG A 37 1.34 9.56 1.02
C ARG A 37 0.03 9.58 0.23
N ILE A 38 -0.36 8.46 -0.37
CA ILE A 38 -1.60 8.39 -1.18
C ILE A 38 -2.83 8.43 -0.28
N MET A 39 -2.83 7.67 0.82
CA MET A 39 -3.93 7.70 1.79
C MET A 39 -4.17 9.13 2.31
N LYS A 40 -3.09 9.82 2.73
CA LYS A 40 -3.18 11.22 3.16
C LYS A 40 -3.72 12.18 2.09
N LYS A 41 -3.48 11.90 0.80
CA LYS A 41 -4.03 12.72 -0.29
C LYS A 41 -5.52 12.45 -0.48
N LEU A 42 -5.94 11.18 -0.35
CA LEU A 42 -7.34 10.79 -0.46
C LEU A 42 -8.17 11.35 0.70
N ASP A 43 -7.66 11.28 1.93
CA ASP A 43 -8.32 11.83 3.11
C ASP A 43 -8.56 13.36 3.02
N ARG A 44 -7.74 14.06 2.24
CA ARG A 44 -7.87 15.52 2.01
C ARG A 44 -8.81 15.87 0.86
N ALA A 45 -9.17 14.89 0.04
CA ALA A 45 -10.05 15.06 -1.11
C ALA A 45 -11.50 14.62 -0.81
N ALA A 46 -11.72 13.98 0.34
CA ALA A 46 -13.02 13.67 0.92
C ALA A 46 -13.50 14.83 1.81
#